data_AF-A0A2H0W7P2-F1
#
_entry.id   AF-A0A2H0W7P2-F1
#
_cell.length_a   1.000
_cell.length_b   1.000
_cell.length_c   1.000
_cell.angle_alpha   90.00
_cell.angle_beta   90.00
_cell.angle_gamma   90.00
#
_symmetry.space_group_name_H-M   'P 1'
#
loop_
_entity.id
_entity.type
_entity.pdbx_description
1 polymer ?
#
loop_
_entity_poly.entity_id
_entity_poly.type
_entity_poly.pdbx_seq_one_letter_code
_entity_poly.pdbx_strand_id
1 'polypeptide(L)'
;MEKLDKILMSALAKKKLSGTIRSAQICFYANEWGKGRFEAVSFLRGVLKVSVNSSPAASELEIQKEELIDSVNKRLGQNSVRSVRIMVKW
;
A
#
# COMPACT_ATOMS: atom_id res chain seq x y z
N MET A 1 1.86 22.02 9.93
CA MET A 1 1.00 21.04 9.24
C MET A 1 0.10 20.24 10.18
N GLU A 2 0.44 20.07 11.46
CA GLU A 2 -0.28 19.17 12.40
C GLU A 2 -1.76 19.50 12.66
N LYS A 3 -2.17 20.77 12.57
CA LYS A 3 -3.57 21.16 12.82
C LYS A 3 -4.52 20.75 11.69
N LEU A 4 -4.05 20.79 10.44
CA LEU A 4 -4.89 20.44 9.28
C LEU A 4 -5.18 18.95 9.25
N ASP A 5 -4.15 18.14 9.51
CA ASP A 5 -4.25 16.68 9.57
C ASP A 5 -5.25 16.21 10.64
N LYS A 6 -5.18 16.80 11.85
CA LYS A 6 -6.11 16.47 12.93
C LYS A 6 -7.56 16.82 12.62
N ILE A 7 -7.80 17.95 11.95
CA ILE A 7 -9.15 18.39 11.56
C ILE A 7 -9.70 17.49 10.46
N LEU A 8 -8.89 17.20 9.43
CA LEU A 8 -9.26 16.31 8.33
C LEU A 8 -9.54 14.90 8.83
N MET A 9 -8.63 14.33 9.63
CA MET A 9 -8.81 12.99 10.21
C MET A 9 -10.08 12.91 11.07
N SER A 10 -10.39 13.96 11.84
CA SER A 10 -11.60 14.01 12.67
C SER A 10 -12.88 14.09 11.83
N ALA A 11 -12.88 14.89 10.76
CA ALA A 11 -14.02 14.98 9.83
C ALA A 11 -14.21 13.68 9.03
N LEU A 12 -13.13 13.01 8.66
CA LEU A 12 -13.14 11.78 7.89
C LEU A 12 -13.47 10.56 8.76
N ALA A 13 -13.06 10.55 10.03
CA ALA A 13 -13.46 9.56 11.02
C ALA A 13 -14.98 9.58 11.25
N LYS A 14 -15.59 10.78 11.31
CA LYS A 14 -17.06 10.93 11.38
C LYS A 14 -17.78 10.31 10.18
N LYS A 15 -17.12 10.20 9.03
CA LYS A 15 -17.63 9.55 7.82
C LYS A 15 -17.20 8.08 7.66
N LYS A 16 -16.55 7.46 8.67
CA LYS A 16 -16.00 6.10 8.62
C LYS A 16 -14.98 5.87 7.48
N LEU A 17 -14.34 6.94 6.99
CA LEU A 17 -13.38 6.89 5.87
C LEU A 17 -11.93 6.68 6.33
N SER A 18 -11.68 6.53 7.62
CA SER A 18 -10.35 6.30 8.19
C SER A 18 -9.66 5.06 7.59
N GLY A 19 -10.43 4.00 7.33
CA GLY A 19 -9.91 2.80 6.65
C GLY A 19 -9.49 3.05 5.20
N THR A 20 -10.25 3.86 4.47
CA THR A 20 -9.95 4.21 3.06
C THR A 20 -8.69 5.06 2.97
N ILE A 21 -8.52 6.03 3.88
CA ILE A 21 -7.32 6.90 3.91
C ILE A 21 -6.07 6.07 4.18
N ARG A 22 -6.13 5.18 5.17
CA ARG A 22 -5.01 4.29 5.49
C ARG A 22 -4.67 3.37 4.31
N SER A 23 -5.69 2.84 3.63
CA SER A 23 -5.50 2.01 2.44
C SER A 23 -4.85 2.80 1.29
N ALA A 24 -5.29 4.04 1.06
CA ALA A 24 -4.70 4.93 0.07
C ALA A 24 -3.24 5.27 0.40
N GLN A 25 -2.93 5.55 1.67
CA GLN A 25 -1.56 5.82 2.13
C GLN A 25 -0.63 4.62 1.91
N ILE A 26 -1.11 3.40 2.20
CA ILE A 26 -0.38 2.16 1.92
C ILE A 26 -0.11 2.01 0.42
N CYS A 27 -1.13 2.21 -0.43
CA CYS A 27 -0.96 2.11 -1.89
C CYS A 27 0.00 3.17 -2.42
N PHE A 28 -0.03 4.39 -1.87
CA PHE A 28 0.90 5.46 -2.21
C PHE A 28 2.35 5.07 -1.91
N TYR A 29 2.67 4.60 -0.71
CA TYR A 29 4.03 4.19 -0.37
C TYR A 29 4.50 2.97 -1.18
N ALA A 30 3.60 2.02 -1.46
CA ALA A 30 3.93 0.89 -2.31
C ALA A 30 4.28 1.34 -3.75
N ASN A 31 3.53 2.28 -4.32
CA ASN A 31 3.82 2.86 -5.64
C ASN A 31 5.15 3.63 -5.65
N GLU A 32 5.43 4.42 -4.61
CA GLU A 32 6.71 5.12 -4.48
C GLU A 32 7.90 4.16 -4.40
N TRP A 33 7.75 3.05 -3.67
CA TRP A 33 8.79 2.02 -3.59
C TRP A 33 8.98 1.31 -4.93
N GLY A 34 7.88 0.96 -5.60
CA GLY A 34 7.89 0.24 -6.88
C GLY A 34 8.44 1.05 -8.05
N LYS A 35 8.43 2.39 -7.99
CA LYS A 35 8.94 3.29 -9.06
C LYS A 35 8.47 2.90 -10.47
N GLY A 36 7.21 2.49 -10.60
CA GLY A 36 6.62 2.08 -11.89
C GLY A 36 6.86 0.62 -12.31
N ARG A 37 7.59 -0.18 -11.52
CA ARG A 37 7.75 -1.63 -11.75
C ARG A 37 6.45 -2.41 -11.53
N PHE A 38 5.59 -1.89 -10.66
CA PHE A 38 4.24 -2.38 -10.41
C PHE A 38 3.33 -1.21 -10.03
N GLU A 39 2.04 -1.47 -10.01
CA GLU A 39 1.02 -0.53 -9.54
C GLU A 39 0.24 -1.15 -8.37
N ALA A 40 0.21 -0.47 -7.23
CA ALA A 40 -0.61 -0.83 -6.07
C ALA A 40 -2.09 -0.57 -6.38
N VAL A 41 -2.88 -1.64 -6.42
CA VAL A 41 -4.30 -1.60 -6.82
C VAL A 41 -5.21 -1.34 -5.63
N SER A 42 -4.96 -2.02 -4.51
CA SER A 42 -5.81 -1.91 -3.32
C SER A 42 -5.12 -2.47 -2.10
N PHE A 43 -5.52 -1.99 -0.91
CA PHE A 43 -5.17 -2.61 0.36
C PHE A 43 -6.43 -2.98 1.13
N LEU A 44 -6.52 -4.21 1.63
CA LEU A 44 -7.64 -4.66 2.45
C LEU A 44 -7.18 -5.71 3.47
N ARG A 45 -7.53 -5.50 4.75
CA ARG A 45 -7.30 -6.47 5.85
C ARG A 45 -5.86 -7.01 5.93
N GLY A 46 -4.86 -6.16 5.65
CA GLY A 46 -3.46 -6.56 5.70
C GLY A 46 -2.90 -7.11 4.39
N VAL A 47 -3.72 -7.25 3.36
CA VAL A 47 -3.30 -7.72 2.03
C VAL A 47 -3.15 -6.54 1.10
N LEU A 48 -1.93 -6.31 0.62
CA LEU A 48 -1.64 -5.33 -0.42
C LEU A 48 -1.72 -6.02 -1.79
N LYS A 49 -2.65 -5.58 -2.63
CA LYS A 49 -2.77 -6.08 -4.00
C LYS A 49 -1.98 -5.17 -4.94
N VAL A 50 -1.12 -5.77 -5.74
CA VAL A 50 -0.27 -5.09 -6.73
C VAL A 50 -0.50 -5.70 -8.10
N SER A 51 -0.33 -4.90 -9.14
CA SER A 51 -0.41 -5.32 -10.53
C SER A 51 0.91 -5.08 -11.26
N VAL A 52 1.34 -6.06 -12.05
CA VAL A 52 2.57 -6.02 -12.85
C VAL A 52 2.25 -6.27 -14.31
N ASN A 53 3.14 -5.84 -15.21
CA ASN A 53 2.91 -5.92 -16.65
C ASN A 53 3.35 -7.25 -17.29
N SER A 54 4.02 -8.13 -16.54
CA SER A 54 4.53 -9.39 -17.09
C SER A 54 4.77 -10.43 -16.01
N SER A 55 4.77 -11.71 -16.39
CA SER A 55 5.08 -12.83 -15.49
C SER A 55 6.50 -12.76 -14.90
N PRO A 56 7.56 -12.39 -15.65
CA PRO A 56 8.89 -12.19 -15.07
C PRO A 56 8.92 -11.12 -13.98
N ALA A 57 8.21 -10.00 -14.19
CA ALA A 57 8.08 -8.95 -13.18
C ALA A 57 7.33 -9.44 -11.92
N ALA A 58 6.37 -10.36 -12.09
CA ALA A 58 5.69 -11.00 -10.96
C ALA A 58 6.66 -11.85 -10.13
N SER A 59 7.49 -12.67 -10.79
CA SER A 59 8.48 -13.50 -10.11
C SER A 59 9.54 -12.67 -9.38
N GLU A 60 10.00 -11.59 -9.98
CA GLU A 60 10.97 -10.69 -9.35
C GLU A 60 10.37 -10.01 -8.10
N LEU A 61 9.12 -9.54 -8.20
CA LEU A 61 8.42 -8.92 -7.08
C LEU A 61 8.10 -9.93 -5.97
N GLU A 62 7.87 -11.20 -6.31
CA GLU A 62 7.67 -12.26 -5.32
C GLU A 62 8.91 -12.46 -4.45
N ILE A 63 10.12 -12.36 -5.03
CA ILE A 63 11.39 -12.44 -4.28
C ILE A 63 11.56 -11.22 -3.36
N GLN A 64 11.14 -10.04 -3.82
CA GLN A 64 11.30 -8.77 -3.09
C GLN A 64 10.12 -8.43 -2.18
N LYS A 65 9.11 -9.30 -2.06
CA LYS A 65 7.85 -8.96 -1.38
C LYS A 65 8.03 -8.62 0.09
N GLU A 66 8.94 -9.31 0.78
CA GLU A 66 9.20 -9.08 2.21
C GLU A 66 9.85 -7.70 2.41
N GLU A 67 10.78 -7.31 1.54
CA GLU A 67 11.40 -5.98 1.56
C GLU A 67 10.36 -4.88 1.32
N LEU A 68 9.43 -5.09 0.39
CA LEU A 68 8.31 -4.18 0.16
C LEU A 68 7.43 -4.04 1.41
N ILE A 69 7.07 -5.15 2.06
CA ILE A 69 6.27 -5.16 3.30
C ILE A 69 6.98 -4.37 4.40
N ASP A 70 8.25 -4.65 4.63
CA ASP A 70 9.05 -3.99 5.67
C ASP A 70 9.19 -2.50 5.40
N SER A 71 9.48 -2.11 4.15
CA SER A 71 9.63 -0.71 3.77
C SER A 71 8.33 0.09 3.96
N VAL A 72 7.20 -0.48 3.54
CA VAL A 72 5.88 0.15 3.71
C VAL A 72 5.49 0.25 5.18
N ASN A 73 5.66 -0.82 5.96
CA ASN A 73 5.35 -0.82 7.39
C ASN A 73 6.26 0.14 8.18
N LYS A 74 7.55 0.21 7.83
CA LYS A 74 8.51 1.17 8.43
C LYS A 74 8.08 2.61 8.20
N ARG A 75 7.62 2.96 6.98
CA ARG A 75 7.09 4.29 6.67
C ARG A 75 5.80 4.61 7.41
N LEU A 76 4.96 3.61 7.66
CA LEU A 76 3.71 3.77 8.41
C LEU A 76 3.91 3.82 9.93
N GLY A 77 5.06 3.37 10.44
CA GLY A 77 5.33 3.22 11.88
C GLY A 77 4.51 2.12 12.56
N GLN A 78 3.95 1.18 11.79
CA GLN A 78 3.11 0.08 12.32
C GLN A 78 3.01 -1.07 11.32
N ASN A 79 2.88 -2.30 11.84
CA ASN A 79 2.74 -3.53 11.05
C ASN A 79 1.33 -3.69 10.47
N SER A 80 1.07 -2.99 9.38
CA SER A 80 -0.23 -2.95 8.71
C SER A 80 -0.33 -3.97 7.58
N VAL A 81 0.70 -4.05 6.74
CA VAL A 81 0.78 -4.98 5.62
C VAL A 81 1.35 -6.30 6.13
N ARG A 82 0.64 -7.39 5.85
CA ARG A 82 0.99 -8.76 6.26
C ARG A 82 1.34 -9.65 5.06
N SER A 83 0.79 -9.34 3.90
CA SER A 83 1.06 -10.07 2.67
C SER A 83 0.83 -9.20 1.44
N VAL A 84 1.47 -9.60 0.34
CA VAL A 84 1.32 -8.98 -0.96
C VAL A 84 0.70 -10.00 -1.90
N ARG A 85 -0.33 -9.59 -2.65
CA ARG A 85 -0.95 -10.37 -3.71
C ARG A 85 -0.62 -9.75 -5.06
N ILE A 86 0.17 -10.45 -5.85
CA ILE A 86 0.61 -10.02 -7.17
C ILE A 86 -0.40 -10.47 -8.24
N MET A 87 -0.74 -9.59 -9.16
CA MET A 87 -1.60 -9.87 -10.31
C MET A 87 -0.88 -9.46 -11.60
N VAL A 88 -0.90 -10.29 -12.63
CA VAL A 88 -0.38 -9.94 -13.96
C VAL A 88 -1.51 -9.29 -14.75
N LYS A 89 -1.27 -8.10 -15.32
CA LYS A 89 -2.18 -7.46 -16.27
C LYS A 89 -2.16 -8.28 -17.57
N TRP A 90 -3.35 -8.68 -18.02
CA TRP A 90 -3.57 -9.40 -19.27
C TRP A 90 -3.74 -8.41 -20.42
#